data_AF-A0A3P6EFU0-F1
#
_entry.id   AF-A0A3P6EFU0-F1
#
_cell.length_a   1.000
_cell.length_b   1.000
_cell.length_c   1.000
_cell.angle_alpha   90.00
_cell.angle_beta   90.00
_cell.angle_gamma   90.00
#
_symmetry.space_group_name_H-M   'P 1'
#
loop_
_entity.id
_entity.type
_entity.pdbx_description
1 polymer ?
#
loop_
_entity_poly.entity_id
_entity_poly.type
_entity_poly.pdbx_seq_one_letter_code
_entity_poly.pdbx_strand_id
1 'polypeptide(L)'
;MEGVSTIIKNFRPFLLMIFLQFGAAGTYIVIMATLNQGQNRYVLIVYRNAVAALVLGPFAIFCERKVRPKMTLSVFLKIVLLGFLEPILDQGFGYLGMNMTSATYTSAIMNVLPSVTFIIAWILRMEKVNIAEVRSQAKIIGTLVALGGALVMTLYKGPLIPLPWSNPNTNQHNGHSNSSQDHNHWVGGTLLILLGCVAWSCFYVLQSITIKTYPADLSLSALICLSGAVQSTVVALVVERHSRGWAVGWDARLLAPLYTGIVSSGLTYYVQGMVMRTRGPVFVTAFNPLCMILVALLASFILHEQIHYGCVIGGTVIAMGLYLVVWGKGKDYDVSVLAMLEKNSLQELPFRTQVNNDDKLDSSIDDVSNVTFPAGAHSRTFGI
;
A
#
# COMPACT_ATOMS: atom_id res chain seq x y z
N MET A 1 -4.89 -4.34 29.64
CA MET A 1 -5.04 -5.12 28.39
C MET A 1 -5.66 -4.31 27.23
N GLU A 2 -6.42 -3.23 27.48
CA GLU A 2 -7.03 -2.40 26.43
C GLU A 2 -6.01 -1.59 25.59
N GLY A 3 -4.90 -1.13 26.19
CA GLY A 3 -3.83 -0.44 25.47
C GLY A 3 -3.14 -1.31 24.41
N VAL A 4 -2.85 -2.58 24.73
CA VAL A 4 -2.22 -3.53 23.80
C VAL A 4 -3.16 -3.89 22.64
N SER A 5 -4.46 -4.05 22.92
CA SER A 5 -5.49 -4.28 21.88
C SER A 5 -5.58 -3.12 20.89
N THR A 6 -5.48 -1.88 21.38
CA THR A 6 -5.51 -0.67 20.55
C THR A 6 -4.24 -0.52 19.70
N ILE A 7 -3.06 -0.82 20.25
CA ILE A 7 -1.79 -0.82 19.52
C ILE A 7 -1.82 -1.87 18.38
N ILE A 8 -2.27 -3.10 18.67
CA ILE A 8 -2.37 -4.17 17.67
C ILE A 8 -3.36 -3.78 16.55
N LYS A 9 -4.49 -3.17 16.89
CA LYS A 9 -5.46 -2.67 15.89
C LYS A 9 -4.86 -1.58 14.99
N ASN A 10 -3.99 -0.72 15.52
CA ASN A 10 -3.33 0.34 14.76
C ASN A 10 -2.18 -0.16 13.87
N PHE A 11 -1.48 -1.22 14.28
CA PHE A 11 -0.41 -1.85 13.48
C PHE A 11 -0.93 -2.82 12.42
N ARG A 12 -2.12 -3.40 12.62
CA ARG A 12 -2.70 -4.39 11.69
C ARG A 12 -2.71 -3.95 10.22
N PRO A 13 -3.12 -2.71 9.85
CA PRO A 13 -3.06 -2.26 8.45
C PRO A 13 -1.66 -2.25 7.84
N PHE A 14 -0.62 -1.94 8.63
CA PHE A 14 0.77 -1.93 8.17
C PHE A 14 1.28 -3.35 7.91
N LEU A 15 1.03 -4.28 8.84
CA LEU A 15 1.43 -5.68 8.69
C LEU A 15 0.74 -6.33 7.49
N LEU A 16 -0.55 -6.06 7.31
CA LEU A 16 -1.30 -6.53 6.15
C LEU A 16 -0.72 -5.99 4.84
N MET A 17 -0.37 -4.71 4.80
CA MET A 17 0.24 -4.11 3.61
C MET A 17 1.60 -4.71 3.30
N ILE A 18 2.47 -4.87 4.30
CA ILE A 18 3.78 -5.53 4.13
C ILE A 18 3.59 -6.93 3.56
N PHE A 19 2.68 -7.73 4.13
CA PHE A 19 2.36 -9.06 3.63
C PHE A 19 1.87 -9.06 2.18
N LEU A 20 1.00 -8.10 1.80
CA LEU A 20 0.55 -7.95 0.41
C LEU A 20 1.72 -7.62 -0.54
N GLN A 21 2.72 -6.84 -0.11
CA GLN A 21 3.87 -6.53 -0.96
C GLN A 21 4.76 -7.74 -1.23
N PHE A 22 4.91 -8.67 -0.28
CA PHE A 22 5.60 -9.94 -0.54
C PHE A 22 4.86 -10.78 -1.59
N GLY A 23 3.54 -10.89 -1.47
CA GLY A 23 2.71 -11.60 -2.45
C GLY A 23 2.76 -10.95 -3.84
N ALA A 24 2.68 -9.61 -3.88
CA ALA A 24 2.80 -8.83 -5.11
C ALA A 24 4.17 -9.02 -5.78
N ALA A 25 5.26 -9.01 -5.01
CA ALA A 25 6.59 -9.23 -5.56
C ALA A 25 6.72 -10.61 -6.22
N GLY A 26 6.22 -11.67 -5.58
CA GLY A 26 6.16 -13.00 -6.19
C GLY A 26 5.35 -13.03 -7.49
N THR A 27 4.28 -12.23 -7.57
CA THR A 27 3.45 -12.13 -8.78
C THR A 27 4.18 -11.51 -9.96
N TYR A 28 4.99 -10.46 -9.76
CA TYR A 28 5.84 -9.91 -10.82
C TYR A 28 6.76 -10.97 -11.43
N ILE A 29 7.39 -11.77 -10.57
CA ILE A 29 8.31 -12.85 -10.98
C ILE A 29 7.57 -13.94 -11.74
N VAL A 30 6.46 -14.44 -11.20
CA VAL A 30 5.66 -15.51 -11.81
C VAL A 30 5.11 -15.07 -13.16
N ILE A 31 4.59 -13.84 -13.27
CA ILE A 31 4.09 -13.30 -14.54
C ILE A 31 5.22 -13.20 -15.56
N MET A 32 6.34 -12.56 -15.20
CA MET A 32 7.46 -12.38 -16.12
C MET A 32 8.03 -13.72 -16.60
N ALA A 33 8.22 -14.68 -15.68
CA ALA A 33 8.66 -16.04 -16.04
C ALA A 33 7.69 -16.73 -17.00
N THR A 34 6.39 -16.58 -16.77
CA THR A 34 5.33 -17.19 -17.61
C THR A 34 5.24 -16.54 -18.98
N LEU A 35 5.41 -15.21 -19.06
CA LEU A 35 5.46 -14.46 -20.31
C LEU A 35 6.70 -14.85 -21.13
N ASN A 36 7.85 -15.02 -20.49
CA ASN A 36 9.08 -15.48 -21.14
C ASN A 36 8.96 -16.91 -21.71
N GLN A 37 8.11 -17.76 -21.12
CA GLN A 37 7.76 -19.10 -21.63
C GLN A 37 6.72 -19.08 -22.76
N GLY A 38 6.37 -17.89 -23.27
CA GLY A 38 5.48 -17.71 -24.43
C GLY A 38 4.00 -17.93 -24.14
N GLN A 39 3.57 -17.86 -22.87
CA GLN A 39 2.15 -17.92 -22.55
C GLN A 39 1.41 -16.67 -23.06
N ASN A 40 0.20 -16.87 -23.58
CA ASN A 40 -0.64 -15.75 -23.98
C ASN A 40 -1.08 -14.93 -22.75
N ARG A 41 -0.73 -13.65 -22.75
CA ARG A 41 -0.96 -12.66 -21.69
C ARG A 41 -2.46 -12.41 -21.43
N TYR A 42 -3.28 -12.34 -22.49
CA TYR A 42 -4.72 -12.12 -22.36
C TYR A 42 -5.40 -13.29 -21.68
N VAL A 43 -5.00 -14.50 -22.06
CA VAL A 43 -5.51 -15.74 -21.47
C VAL A 43 -5.07 -15.87 -20.00
N LEU A 44 -3.85 -15.46 -19.66
CA LEU A 44 -3.39 -15.37 -18.27
C LEU A 44 -4.27 -14.45 -17.43
N ILE A 45 -4.63 -13.26 -17.96
CA ILE A 45 -5.53 -12.30 -17.28
C ILE A 45 -6.91 -12.92 -17.03
N VAL A 46 -7.47 -13.62 -18.02
CA VAL A 46 -8.77 -14.31 -17.88
C VAL A 46 -8.72 -15.30 -16.72
N TYR A 47 -7.77 -16.23 -16.76
CA TYR A 47 -7.68 -17.28 -15.75
C TYR A 47 -7.36 -16.73 -14.36
N ARG A 48 -6.47 -15.72 -14.26
CA ARG A 48 -6.16 -15.04 -12.99
C ARG A 48 -7.43 -14.50 -12.32
N ASN A 49 -8.24 -13.75 -13.06
CA ASN A 49 -9.45 -13.13 -12.53
C ASN A 49 -10.58 -14.15 -12.30
N ALA A 50 -10.68 -15.18 -13.16
CA ALA A 50 -11.65 -16.27 -12.99
C ALA A 50 -11.35 -17.09 -11.73
N VAL A 51 -10.09 -17.47 -11.50
CA VAL A 51 -9.66 -18.17 -10.27
C VAL A 51 -10.00 -17.33 -9.04
N ALA A 52 -9.69 -16.03 -9.06
CA ALA A 52 -9.99 -15.14 -7.95
C ALA A 52 -11.49 -15.08 -7.65
N ALA A 53 -12.34 -14.97 -8.68
CA ALA A 53 -13.79 -14.96 -8.53
C ALA A 53 -14.33 -16.30 -7.99
N LEU A 54 -13.81 -17.43 -8.46
CA LEU A 54 -14.20 -18.77 -8.00
C LEU A 54 -13.79 -19.03 -6.56
N VAL A 55 -12.61 -18.55 -6.15
CA VAL A 55 -12.13 -18.72 -4.77
C VAL A 55 -12.88 -17.79 -3.83
N LEU A 56 -13.03 -16.50 -4.18
CA LEU A 56 -13.71 -15.54 -3.30
C LEU A 56 -15.22 -15.73 -3.25
N GLY A 57 -15.85 -16.18 -4.34
CA GLY A 57 -17.30 -16.27 -4.49
C GLY A 57 -18.00 -17.04 -3.34
N PRO A 58 -17.59 -18.28 -3.03
CA PRO A 58 -18.15 -19.05 -1.93
C PRO A 58 -18.02 -18.36 -0.57
N PHE A 59 -16.83 -17.83 -0.24
CA PHE A 59 -16.64 -17.10 1.02
C PHE A 59 -17.47 -15.81 1.06
N ALA A 60 -17.60 -15.11 -0.05
CA ALA A 60 -18.42 -13.91 -0.15
C ALA A 60 -19.91 -14.24 0.10
N ILE A 61 -20.40 -15.36 -0.45
CA ILE A 61 -21.79 -15.79 -0.25
C ILE A 61 -22.01 -16.28 1.18
N PHE A 62 -21.03 -16.95 1.80
CA PHE A 62 -21.17 -17.48 3.15
C PHE A 62 -21.00 -16.41 4.24
N CYS A 63 -19.91 -15.62 4.18
CA CYS A 63 -19.55 -14.67 5.22
C CYS A 63 -20.35 -13.37 5.18
N GLU A 64 -20.74 -12.89 3.99
CA GLU A 64 -21.37 -11.56 3.84
C GLU A 64 -22.84 -11.63 3.43
N ARG A 65 -23.47 -12.82 3.40
CA ARG A 65 -24.86 -13.02 2.96
C ARG A 65 -25.84 -12.04 3.59
N LYS A 66 -25.67 -11.76 4.89
CA LYS A 66 -26.56 -10.94 5.72
C LYS A 66 -26.20 -9.45 5.73
N VAL A 67 -25.02 -9.10 5.22
CA VAL A 67 -24.45 -7.72 5.28
C VAL A 67 -24.51 -7.04 3.91
N ARG A 68 -24.72 -7.80 2.83
CA ARG A 68 -24.77 -7.29 1.46
C ARG A 68 -25.87 -6.24 1.26
N PRO A 69 -25.50 -5.01 0.85
CA PRO A 69 -26.46 -4.00 0.40
C PRO A 69 -27.18 -4.43 -0.88
N LYS A 70 -28.34 -3.82 -1.14
CA LYS A 70 -29.05 -4.00 -2.42
C LYS A 70 -28.19 -3.48 -3.57
N MET A 71 -28.10 -4.27 -4.65
CA MET A 71 -27.37 -3.88 -5.85
C MET A 71 -28.16 -2.81 -6.61
N THR A 72 -27.65 -1.58 -6.64
CA THR A 72 -28.21 -0.51 -7.48
C THR A 72 -27.47 -0.45 -8.81
N LEU A 73 -28.11 0.10 -9.86
CA LEU A 73 -27.47 0.26 -11.17
C LEU A 73 -26.16 1.06 -11.09
N SER A 74 -26.13 2.10 -10.26
CA SER A 74 -24.91 2.91 -10.05
C SER A 74 -23.76 2.09 -9.45
N VAL A 75 -24.04 1.26 -8.44
CA VAL A 75 -23.01 0.38 -7.84
C VAL A 75 -22.55 -0.67 -8.85
N PHE A 76 -23.48 -1.26 -9.59
CA PHE A 76 -23.15 -2.22 -10.65
C PHE A 76 -22.21 -1.60 -11.71
N LEU A 77 -22.54 -0.40 -12.22
CA LEU A 77 -21.69 0.30 -13.18
C LEU A 77 -20.30 0.64 -12.61
N LYS A 78 -20.21 1.02 -11.34
CA LYS A 78 -18.91 1.23 -10.66
C LYS A 78 -18.09 -0.05 -10.60
N ILE A 79 -18.71 -1.19 -10.30
CA ILE A 79 -18.04 -2.51 -10.27
C ILE A 79 -17.55 -2.90 -11.66
N VAL A 80 -18.40 -2.70 -12.68
CA VAL A 80 -18.03 -2.96 -14.08
C VAL A 80 -16.83 -2.10 -14.50
N LEU A 81 -16.83 -0.82 -14.11
CA LEU A 81 -15.72 0.09 -14.37
C LEU A 81 -14.45 -0.30 -13.58
N LEU A 82 -14.58 -0.76 -12.34
CA LEU A 82 -13.45 -1.29 -11.55
C LEU A 82 -12.84 -2.53 -12.22
N GLY A 83 -13.69 -3.44 -12.71
CA GLY A 83 -13.27 -4.61 -13.47
C GLY A 83 -12.64 -4.27 -14.83
N PHE A 84 -12.86 -3.07 -15.35
CA PHE A 84 -12.22 -2.59 -16.57
C PHE A 84 -10.87 -1.91 -16.28
N LEU A 85 -10.82 -1.04 -15.27
CA LEU A 85 -9.65 -0.24 -14.94
C LEU A 85 -8.44 -1.10 -14.54
N GLU A 86 -8.61 -2.08 -13.66
CA GLU A 86 -7.47 -2.89 -13.21
C GLU A 86 -7.31 -4.18 -14.05
N PRO A 87 -8.31 -5.08 -14.16
CA PRO A 87 -8.13 -6.32 -14.91
C PRO A 87 -7.83 -6.16 -16.40
N ILE A 88 -8.36 -5.12 -17.06
CA ILE A 88 -8.17 -4.94 -18.51
C ILE A 88 -7.05 -3.95 -18.80
N LEU A 89 -7.18 -2.72 -18.31
CA LEU A 89 -6.23 -1.67 -18.65
C LEU A 89 -4.90 -1.86 -17.91
N ASP A 90 -4.90 -1.93 -16.57
CA ASP A 90 -3.65 -2.09 -15.81
C ASP A 90 -2.96 -3.42 -16.12
N GLN A 91 -3.64 -4.56 -15.97
CA GLN A 91 -2.99 -5.85 -16.23
C GLN A 91 -2.60 -5.99 -17.71
N GLY A 92 -3.44 -5.55 -18.65
CA GLY A 92 -3.16 -5.63 -20.07
C GLY A 92 -1.94 -4.81 -20.48
N PHE A 93 -1.94 -3.52 -20.18
CA PHE A 93 -0.81 -2.64 -20.51
C PHE A 93 0.42 -2.93 -19.67
N GLY A 94 0.25 -3.26 -18.39
CA GLY A 94 1.32 -3.63 -17.48
C GLY A 94 2.06 -4.89 -17.93
N TYR A 95 1.35 -5.94 -18.35
CA TYR A 95 1.99 -7.18 -18.82
C TYR A 95 2.64 -7.01 -20.18
N LEU A 96 2.03 -6.23 -21.07
CA LEU A 96 2.62 -5.91 -22.35
C LEU A 96 3.91 -5.11 -22.18
N GLY A 97 3.88 -4.06 -21.35
CA GLY A 97 5.05 -3.23 -21.07
C GLY A 97 6.14 -3.97 -20.29
N MET A 98 5.77 -4.86 -19.36
CA MET A 98 6.71 -5.73 -18.64
C MET A 98 7.48 -6.64 -19.60
N ASN A 99 6.78 -7.25 -20.56
CA ASN A 99 7.40 -8.11 -21.56
C ASN A 99 8.28 -7.35 -22.56
N MET A 100 8.11 -6.03 -22.70
CA MET A 100 8.98 -5.17 -23.51
C MET A 100 10.16 -4.58 -22.71
N THR A 101 10.13 -4.74 -21.38
CA THR A 101 11.12 -4.16 -20.47
C THR A 101 11.63 -5.25 -19.52
N SER A 102 11.23 -5.22 -18.24
CA SER A 102 11.51 -6.27 -17.27
C SER A 102 10.58 -6.18 -16.06
N ALA A 103 10.61 -7.18 -15.17
CA ALA A 103 9.85 -7.15 -13.92
C ALA A 103 10.34 -6.03 -13.00
N THR A 104 11.65 -5.90 -12.84
CA THR A 104 12.29 -4.86 -12.01
C THR A 104 11.96 -3.47 -12.53
N TYR A 105 12.09 -3.26 -13.84
CA TYR A 105 11.77 -1.99 -14.48
C TYR A 105 10.30 -1.60 -14.27
N THR A 106 9.37 -2.53 -14.52
CA THR A 106 7.94 -2.28 -14.33
C THR A 106 7.63 -1.91 -12.89
N SER A 107 8.15 -2.66 -11.91
CA SER A 107 7.92 -2.40 -10.48
C SER A 107 8.42 -1.01 -10.06
N ALA A 108 9.48 -0.53 -10.68
CA ALA A 108 10.06 0.76 -10.35
C ALA A 108 9.28 1.94 -10.95
N ILE A 109 8.76 1.82 -12.17
CA ILE A 109 7.81 2.82 -12.72
C ILE A 109 6.53 2.88 -11.89
N MET A 110 6.07 1.74 -11.35
CA MET A 110 4.89 1.69 -10.48
C MET A 110 5.06 2.43 -9.13
N ASN A 111 6.24 2.97 -8.83
CA ASN A 111 6.41 3.93 -7.72
C ASN A 111 5.88 5.32 -8.02
N VAL A 112 5.51 5.59 -9.27
CA VAL A 112 4.74 6.79 -9.65
C VAL A 112 3.27 6.65 -9.22
N LEU A 113 2.80 5.45 -8.89
CA LEU A 113 1.40 5.18 -8.53
C LEU A 113 0.86 6.00 -7.34
N PRO A 114 1.57 6.13 -6.20
CA PRO A 114 1.06 6.89 -5.06
C PRO A 114 0.86 8.37 -5.41
N SER A 115 1.76 8.90 -6.23
CA SER A 115 1.73 10.26 -6.74
C SER A 115 0.55 10.53 -7.66
N VAL A 116 0.32 9.67 -8.65
CA VAL A 116 -0.83 9.77 -9.57
C VAL A 116 -2.13 9.59 -8.80
N THR A 117 -2.18 8.64 -7.87
CA THR A 117 -3.35 8.41 -6.99
C THR A 117 -3.66 9.64 -6.15
N PHE A 118 -2.65 10.31 -5.59
CA PHE A 118 -2.84 11.54 -4.83
C PHE A 118 -3.40 12.68 -5.71
N ILE A 119 -2.87 12.86 -6.92
CA ILE A 119 -3.36 13.89 -7.86
C ILE A 119 -4.84 13.65 -8.19
N ILE A 120 -5.21 12.41 -8.53
CA ILE A 120 -6.60 12.06 -8.85
C ILE A 120 -7.50 12.26 -7.62
N ALA A 121 -7.07 11.81 -6.44
CA ALA A 121 -7.82 12.00 -5.20
C ALA A 121 -8.03 13.48 -4.86
N TRP A 122 -7.05 14.34 -5.15
CA TRP A 122 -7.16 15.78 -4.98
C TRP A 122 -8.15 16.41 -5.97
N ILE A 123 -8.07 16.05 -7.26
CA ILE A 123 -9.01 16.51 -8.30
C ILE A 123 -10.46 16.16 -7.92
N LEU A 124 -10.69 14.95 -7.41
CA LEU A 124 -12.00 14.48 -6.96
C LEU A 124 -12.40 14.99 -5.57
N ARG A 125 -11.62 15.93 -4.98
CA ARG A 125 -11.85 16.52 -3.65
C ARG A 125 -11.99 15.50 -2.52
N MET A 126 -11.37 14.33 -2.69
CA MET A 126 -11.35 13.29 -1.66
C MET A 126 -10.33 13.61 -0.56
N GLU A 127 -9.27 14.34 -0.89
CA GLU A 127 -8.32 14.90 0.06
C GLU A 127 -8.33 16.43 -0.04
N LYS A 128 -8.47 17.12 1.10
CA LYS A 128 -8.30 18.58 1.17
C LYS A 128 -6.81 18.88 1.32
N VAL A 129 -6.20 19.41 0.28
CA VAL A 129 -4.78 19.81 0.30
C VAL A 129 -4.70 21.28 0.66
N ASN A 130 -4.18 21.59 1.86
CA ASN A 130 -3.79 22.96 2.19
C ASN A 130 -2.38 23.22 1.67
N ILE A 131 -2.25 23.84 0.49
CA ILE A 131 -0.98 24.00 -0.25
C ILE A 131 0.04 24.89 0.50
N ALA A 132 -0.44 25.75 1.39
CA ALA A 132 0.42 26.59 2.24
C ALA A 132 1.11 25.79 3.36
N GLU A 133 0.69 24.56 3.60
CA GLU A 133 1.28 23.70 4.61
C GLU A 133 2.55 23.04 4.04
N VAL A 134 3.69 23.21 4.73
CA VAL A 134 4.99 22.58 4.39
C VAL A 134 4.85 21.06 4.14
N ARG A 135 3.81 20.46 4.70
CA ARG A 135 3.43 19.05 4.59
C ARG A 135 2.84 18.69 3.23
N SER A 136 1.97 19.54 2.69
CA SER A 136 1.44 19.40 1.33
C SER A 136 2.55 19.62 0.30
N GLN A 137 3.47 20.55 0.57
CA GLN A 137 4.66 20.77 -0.24
C GLN A 137 5.58 19.54 -0.25
N ALA A 138 5.84 18.92 0.90
CA ALA A 138 6.64 17.69 0.97
C ALA A 138 6.04 16.52 0.18
N LYS A 139 4.69 16.39 0.18
CA LYS A 139 3.97 15.37 -0.61
C LYS A 139 4.10 15.61 -2.11
N ILE A 140 3.99 16.87 -2.56
CA ILE A 140 4.12 17.26 -3.97
C ILE A 140 5.58 17.13 -4.44
N ILE A 141 6.54 17.59 -3.64
CA ILE A 141 7.98 17.50 -3.97
C ILE A 141 8.44 16.03 -3.98
N GLY A 142 8.08 15.23 -2.98
CA GLY A 142 8.42 13.79 -2.95
C GLY A 142 7.85 13.03 -4.14
N THR A 143 6.68 13.44 -4.61
CA THR A 143 6.05 12.94 -5.85
C THR A 143 6.85 13.31 -7.10
N LEU A 144 7.26 14.57 -7.24
CA LEU A 144 8.09 15.02 -8.37
C LEU A 144 9.46 14.35 -8.38
N VAL A 145 10.05 14.12 -7.19
CA VAL A 145 11.31 13.40 -7.03
C VAL A 145 11.17 11.93 -7.41
N ALA A 146 10.09 11.25 -7.01
CA ALA A 146 9.83 9.87 -7.41
C ALA A 146 9.61 9.74 -8.93
N LEU A 147 8.90 10.69 -9.55
CA LEU A 147 8.73 10.79 -11.00
C LEU A 147 10.08 11.02 -11.71
N GLY A 148 10.92 11.91 -11.18
CA GLY A 148 12.29 12.13 -11.65
C GLY A 148 13.15 10.87 -11.52
N GLY A 149 13.06 10.15 -10.40
CA GLY A 149 13.77 8.89 -10.19
C GLY A 149 13.33 7.79 -11.18
N ALA A 150 12.04 7.72 -11.50
CA ALA A 150 11.53 6.86 -12.56
C ALA A 150 12.12 7.25 -13.92
N LEU A 151 12.12 8.53 -14.29
CA LEU A 151 12.72 9.03 -15.54
C LEU A 151 14.24 8.78 -15.62
N VAL A 152 14.96 8.85 -14.50
CA VAL A 152 16.39 8.52 -14.46
C VAL A 152 16.60 7.03 -14.66
N MET A 153 15.83 6.17 -13.99
CA MET A 153 15.88 4.74 -14.25
C MET A 153 15.57 4.43 -15.71
N THR A 154 14.66 5.18 -16.31
CA THR A 154 14.32 4.96 -17.70
C THR A 154 15.48 5.38 -18.60
N LEU A 155 15.81 6.66 -18.62
CA LEU A 155 16.69 7.24 -19.63
C LEU A 155 18.17 6.87 -19.43
N TYR A 156 18.58 6.45 -18.22
CA TYR A 156 19.97 6.14 -17.93
C TYR A 156 20.27 4.63 -18.02
N LYS A 157 20.76 4.19 -19.17
CA LYS A 157 21.40 2.87 -19.34
C LYS A 157 22.85 2.93 -18.83
N GLY A 158 23.02 2.87 -17.52
CA GLY A 158 24.35 2.75 -16.89
C GLY A 158 25.01 1.38 -17.13
N PRO A 159 26.29 1.20 -16.74
CA PRO A 159 26.99 -0.08 -16.87
C PRO A 159 26.29 -1.21 -16.08
N LEU A 160 26.65 -2.46 -16.38
CA LEU A 160 26.11 -3.62 -15.69
C LEU A 160 26.78 -3.80 -14.33
N ILE A 161 26.00 -4.16 -13.31
CA ILE A 161 26.53 -4.49 -11.99
C ILE A 161 26.89 -5.98 -11.98
N PRO A 162 28.17 -6.36 -11.77
CA PRO A 162 28.56 -7.75 -11.65
C PRO A 162 28.06 -8.30 -10.31
N LEU A 163 26.97 -9.05 -10.35
CA LEU A 163 26.40 -9.69 -9.17
C LEU A 163 27.09 -11.05 -8.91
N PRO A 164 27.38 -11.43 -7.66
CA PRO A 164 28.18 -12.63 -7.35
C PRO A 164 27.51 -13.96 -7.73
N TRP A 165 26.19 -13.96 -7.96
CA TRP A 165 25.42 -15.11 -8.48
C TRP A 165 25.16 -15.03 -9.99
N SER A 166 25.61 -13.97 -10.67
CA SER A 166 25.59 -13.87 -12.13
C SER A 166 26.77 -14.65 -12.69
N ASN A 167 26.50 -15.77 -13.36
CA ASN A 167 27.54 -16.61 -13.95
C ASN A 167 28.42 -15.78 -14.92
N PRO A 168 29.76 -15.72 -14.74
CA PRO A 168 30.64 -14.93 -15.60
C PRO A 168 30.73 -15.44 -17.05
N ASN A 169 30.22 -16.65 -17.31
CA ASN A 169 30.24 -17.29 -18.64
C ASN A 169 29.00 -17.02 -19.52
N THR A 170 28.01 -16.24 -19.09
CA THR A 170 26.88 -15.82 -19.95
C THR A 170 27.21 -14.57 -20.79
N ASN A 171 28.47 -14.42 -21.20
CA ASN A 171 28.98 -13.24 -21.92
C ASN A 171 29.21 -13.48 -23.42
N GLN A 172 28.70 -14.56 -24.01
CA GLN A 172 28.65 -14.74 -25.47
C GLN A 172 27.31 -15.36 -25.84
N HIS A 173 26.63 -14.76 -26.84
CA HIS A 173 25.31 -15.09 -27.37
C HIS A 173 24.08 -14.42 -26.75
N ASN A 174 24.07 -13.08 -26.66
CA ASN A 174 22.85 -12.29 -26.91
C ASN A 174 23.14 -10.81 -27.24
N GLY A 175 24.24 -10.54 -27.95
CA GLY A 175 24.53 -9.22 -28.51
C GLY A 175 24.01 -9.11 -29.95
N HIS A 176 22.70 -8.96 -30.15
CA HIS A 176 22.18 -8.35 -31.37
C HIS A 176 22.01 -6.85 -31.10
N SER A 177 23.07 -6.09 -31.35
CA SER A 177 23.04 -4.64 -31.41
C SER A 177 22.34 -4.19 -32.69
N ASN A 178 21.02 -3.99 -32.64
CA ASN A 178 20.29 -3.18 -33.63
C ASN A 178 19.72 -1.94 -32.92
N SER A 179 20.54 -0.89 -32.88
CA SER A 179 20.43 0.31 -32.04
C SER A 179 19.25 1.25 -32.34
N SER A 180 18.37 0.94 -33.30
CA SER A 180 17.17 1.74 -33.61
C SER A 180 15.85 1.03 -33.30
N GLN A 181 15.78 -0.31 -33.33
CA GLN A 181 14.56 -1.05 -32.98
C GLN A 181 14.41 -1.24 -31.46
N ASP A 182 15.49 -1.54 -30.73
CA ASP A 182 15.45 -1.76 -29.27
C ASP A 182 15.06 -0.51 -28.47
N HIS A 183 15.38 0.69 -28.96
CA HIS A 183 14.96 1.94 -28.32
C HIS A 183 13.44 2.15 -28.43
N ASN A 184 12.86 1.86 -29.59
CA ASN A 184 11.43 2.05 -29.84
C ASN A 184 10.57 1.08 -29.01
N HIS A 185 11.02 -0.17 -28.86
CA HIS A 185 10.32 -1.16 -28.03
C HIS A 185 10.34 -0.79 -26.56
N TRP A 186 11.47 -0.31 -26.05
CA TRP A 186 11.61 0.04 -24.65
C TRP A 186 10.80 1.28 -24.26
N VAL A 187 10.80 2.36 -25.08
CA VAL A 187 9.98 3.56 -24.84
C VAL A 187 8.48 3.23 -24.89
N GLY A 188 8.08 2.39 -25.86
CA GLY A 188 6.70 1.88 -25.95
C GLY A 188 6.30 1.11 -24.69
N GLY A 189 7.19 0.26 -24.18
CA GLY A 189 6.98 -0.45 -22.92
C GLY A 189 6.77 0.47 -21.72
N THR A 190 7.59 1.52 -21.58
CA THR A 190 7.44 2.53 -20.52
C THR A 190 6.11 3.26 -20.61
N LEU A 191 5.69 3.69 -21.80
CA LEU A 191 4.43 4.41 -21.99
C LEU A 191 3.23 3.54 -21.62
N LEU A 192 3.26 2.25 -21.98
CA LEU A 192 2.23 1.29 -21.61
C LEU A 192 2.17 1.08 -20.10
N ILE A 193 3.32 0.95 -19.43
CA ILE A 193 3.38 0.83 -17.96
C ILE A 193 2.82 2.08 -17.28
N LEU A 194 3.14 3.27 -17.78
CA LEU A 194 2.58 4.52 -17.27
C LEU A 194 1.06 4.59 -17.47
N LEU A 195 0.55 4.13 -18.61
CA LEU A 195 -0.89 4.05 -18.85
C LEU A 195 -1.58 3.08 -17.90
N GLY A 196 -0.96 1.92 -17.63
CA GLY A 196 -1.40 0.97 -16.61
C GLY A 196 -1.41 1.59 -15.21
N CYS A 197 -0.35 2.31 -14.84
CA CYS A 197 -0.23 3.04 -13.57
C CYS A 197 -1.37 4.07 -13.38
N VAL A 198 -1.73 4.82 -14.42
CA VAL A 198 -2.88 5.74 -14.37
C VAL A 198 -4.18 4.97 -14.17
N ALA A 199 -4.38 3.87 -14.89
CA ALA A 199 -5.57 3.03 -14.76
C ALA A 199 -5.69 2.40 -13.35
N TRP A 200 -4.59 1.92 -12.79
CA TRP A 200 -4.55 1.37 -11.44
C TRP A 200 -4.79 2.44 -10.37
N SER A 201 -4.28 3.66 -10.57
CA SER A 201 -4.56 4.80 -9.69
C SER A 201 -6.05 5.16 -9.71
N CYS A 202 -6.66 5.22 -10.89
CA CYS A 202 -8.10 5.39 -11.05
C CYS A 202 -8.89 4.28 -10.34
N PHE A 203 -8.43 3.03 -10.42
CA PHE A 203 -9.01 1.90 -9.71
C PHE A 203 -8.97 2.10 -8.20
N TYR A 204 -7.81 2.44 -7.60
CA TYR A 204 -7.69 2.72 -6.17
C TYR A 204 -8.69 3.77 -5.69
N VAL A 205 -8.77 4.87 -6.43
CA VAL A 205 -9.66 5.98 -6.11
C VAL A 205 -11.13 5.54 -6.23
N LEU A 206 -11.52 4.94 -7.34
CA LEU A 206 -12.89 4.48 -7.55
C LEU A 206 -13.30 3.39 -6.55
N GLN A 207 -12.38 2.51 -6.17
CA GLN A 207 -12.60 1.46 -5.19
C GLN A 207 -12.87 2.09 -3.82
N SER A 208 -12.11 3.12 -3.43
CA SER A 208 -12.31 3.83 -2.16
C SER A 208 -13.68 4.53 -2.06
N ILE A 209 -14.25 4.97 -3.19
CA ILE A 209 -15.60 5.52 -3.26
C ILE A 209 -16.64 4.40 -3.20
N THR A 210 -16.40 3.31 -3.94
CA THR A 210 -17.35 2.20 -4.07
C THR A 210 -17.52 1.44 -2.76
N ILE A 211 -16.43 1.24 -2.00
CA ILE A 211 -16.45 0.58 -0.68
C ILE A 211 -17.33 1.34 0.34
N LYS A 212 -17.44 2.67 0.22
CA LYS A 212 -18.34 3.46 1.07
C LYS A 212 -19.81 3.23 0.75
N THR A 213 -20.14 2.99 -0.53
CA THR A 213 -21.51 2.70 -0.98
C THR A 213 -21.87 1.22 -0.82
N TYR A 214 -20.88 0.33 -0.94
CA TYR A 214 -21.04 -1.12 -0.86
C TYR A 214 -20.06 -1.72 0.17
N PRO A 215 -20.37 -1.63 1.48
CA PRO A 215 -19.48 -2.02 2.58
C PRO A 215 -19.39 -3.53 2.80
N ALA A 216 -19.21 -4.29 1.72
CA ALA A 216 -19.01 -5.75 1.73
C ALA A 216 -17.71 -6.03 0.94
N ASP A 217 -16.57 -5.94 1.63
CA ASP A 217 -15.23 -5.91 1.03
C ASP A 217 -14.94 -7.21 0.24
N LEU A 218 -15.39 -8.37 0.74
CA LEU A 218 -15.16 -9.67 0.11
C LEU A 218 -16.04 -9.86 -1.14
N SER A 219 -17.32 -9.49 -1.04
CA SER A 219 -18.27 -9.53 -2.14
C SER A 219 -17.92 -8.54 -3.23
N LEU A 220 -17.49 -7.33 -2.87
CA LEU A 220 -17.02 -6.34 -3.83
C LEU A 220 -15.81 -6.88 -4.60
N SER A 221 -14.83 -7.47 -3.90
CA SER A 221 -13.64 -8.05 -4.52
C SER A 221 -14.00 -9.20 -5.46
N ALA A 222 -14.91 -10.09 -5.06
CA ALA A 222 -15.40 -11.17 -5.90
C ALA A 222 -16.11 -10.65 -7.16
N LEU A 223 -16.93 -9.60 -7.03
CA LEU A 223 -17.66 -8.99 -8.15
C LEU A 223 -16.73 -8.23 -9.10
N ILE A 224 -15.71 -7.54 -8.60
CA ILE A 224 -14.66 -6.93 -9.42
C ILE A 224 -13.91 -8.00 -10.22
N CYS A 225 -13.48 -9.08 -9.56
CA CYS A 225 -12.80 -10.20 -10.22
C CYS A 225 -13.70 -10.87 -11.26
N LEU A 226 -14.98 -11.08 -10.96
CA LEU A 226 -15.95 -11.66 -11.89
C LEU A 226 -16.16 -10.76 -13.11
N SER A 227 -16.35 -9.45 -12.90
CA SER A 227 -16.47 -8.49 -13.99
C SER A 227 -15.20 -8.45 -14.84
N GLY A 228 -14.03 -8.44 -14.20
CA GLY A 228 -12.73 -8.50 -14.86
C GLY A 228 -12.57 -9.77 -15.69
N ALA A 229 -12.97 -10.93 -15.16
CA ALA A 229 -12.94 -12.21 -15.87
C ALA A 229 -13.84 -12.19 -17.11
N VAL A 230 -15.06 -11.66 -17.00
CA VAL A 230 -16.00 -11.55 -18.12
C VAL A 230 -15.44 -10.62 -19.20
N GLN A 231 -15.00 -9.42 -18.83
CA GLN A 231 -14.46 -8.44 -19.77
C GLN A 231 -13.17 -8.92 -20.43
N SER A 232 -12.27 -9.54 -19.66
CA SER A 232 -11.02 -10.06 -20.20
C SER A 232 -11.26 -11.25 -21.10
N THR A 233 -12.30 -12.06 -20.85
CA THR A 233 -12.71 -13.13 -21.76
C THR A 233 -13.17 -12.56 -23.08
N VAL A 234 -13.99 -11.50 -23.07
CA VAL A 234 -14.42 -10.82 -24.31
C VAL A 234 -13.22 -10.29 -25.08
N VAL A 235 -12.28 -9.60 -24.42
CA VAL A 235 -11.06 -9.09 -25.07
C VAL A 235 -10.20 -10.24 -25.61
N ALA A 236 -9.98 -11.28 -24.82
CA ALA A 236 -9.18 -12.44 -25.21
C ALA A 236 -9.80 -13.18 -26.40
N LEU A 237 -11.13 -13.32 -26.47
CA LEU A 237 -11.80 -13.96 -27.61
C LEU A 237 -11.70 -13.12 -28.89
N VAL A 238 -11.70 -11.80 -28.78
CA VAL A 238 -11.54 -10.90 -29.94
C VAL A 238 -10.12 -10.95 -30.47
N VAL A 239 -9.11 -10.93 -29.59
CA VAL A 239 -7.69 -10.86 -29.94
C VAL A 239 -7.10 -12.24 -30.27
N GLU A 240 -7.38 -13.25 -29.45
CA GLU A 240 -6.86 -14.62 -29.59
C GLU A 240 -7.99 -15.58 -29.96
N ARG A 241 -8.24 -15.67 -31.26
CA ARG A 241 -9.30 -16.54 -31.83
C ARG A 241 -8.88 -18.01 -31.94
N HIS A 242 -7.59 -18.33 -31.80
CA HIS A 242 -7.10 -19.69 -31.96
C HIS A 242 -7.20 -20.49 -30.66
N SER A 243 -7.80 -21.68 -30.72
CA SER A 243 -7.99 -22.57 -29.56
C SER A 243 -6.66 -22.94 -28.86
N ARG A 244 -5.54 -22.97 -29.58
CA ARG A 244 -4.22 -23.29 -29.03
C ARG A 244 -3.71 -22.24 -28.03
N GLY A 245 -4.13 -20.98 -28.15
CA GLY A 245 -3.80 -19.93 -27.18
C GLY A 245 -4.50 -20.09 -25.83
N TRP A 246 -5.64 -20.78 -25.81
CA TRP A 246 -6.47 -21.05 -24.63
C TRP A 246 -6.09 -22.33 -23.88
N ALA A 247 -5.27 -23.17 -24.49
CA ALA A 247 -4.84 -24.44 -23.91
C ALA A 247 -3.93 -24.20 -22.69
N VAL A 248 -4.48 -24.43 -21.50
CA VAL A 248 -3.72 -24.44 -20.25
C VAL A 248 -3.15 -25.84 -20.05
N GLY A 249 -1.82 -25.95 -20.12
CA GLY A 249 -1.11 -27.17 -19.76
C GLY A 249 -1.02 -27.35 -18.24
N TRP A 250 -0.80 -28.58 -17.77
CA TRP A 250 -0.59 -28.94 -16.36
C TRP A 250 0.82 -28.56 -15.85
N ASP A 251 1.28 -27.35 -16.18
CA ASP A 251 2.63 -26.87 -15.89
C ASP A 251 2.57 -25.48 -15.22
N ALA A 252 3.66 -24.71 -15.32
CA ALA A 252 3.72 -23.30 -14.92
C ALA A 252 2.53 -22.48 -15.46
N ARG A 253 1.97 -22.88 -16.60
CA ARG A 253 0.81 -22.23 -17.24
C ARG A 253 -0.50 -22.32 -16.46
N LEU A 254 -0.64 -23.33 -15.60
CA LEU A 254 -1.75 -23.48 -14.66
C LEU A 254 -1.41 -22.86 -13.30
N LEU A 255 -0.20 -23.10 -12.81
CA LEU A 255 0.26 -22.61 -11.50
C LEU A 255 0.30 -21.09 -11.44
N ALA A 256 0.68 -20.42 -12.53
CA ALA A 256 0.77 -18.96 -12.59
C ALA A 256 -0.58 -18.26 -12.38
N PRO A 257 -1.64 -18.53 -13.18
CA PRO A 257 -2.96 -17.95 -12.95
C PRO A 257 -3.56 -18.40 -11.61
N LEU A 258 -3.23 -19.59 -11.09
CA LEU A 258 -3.68 -20.03 -9.78
C LEU A 258 -3.09 -19.18 -8.65
N TYR A 259 -1.75 -19.08 -8.59
CA TYR A 259 -1.04 -18.28 -7.59
C TYR A 259 -1.42 -16.80 -7.69
N THR A 260 -1.32 -16.21 -8.89
CA THR A 260 -1.59 -14.79 -9.09
C THR A 260 -3.08 -14.46 -8.91
N GLY A 261 -3.98 -15.39 -9.24
CA GLY A 261 -5.42 -15.25 -9.00
C GLY A 261 -5.75 -15.25 -7.51
N ILE A 262 -5.24 -16.22 -6.75
CA ILE A 262 -5.50 -16.33 -5.32
C ILE A 262 -4.85 -15.17 -4.55
N VAL A 263 -3.56 -14.94 -4.78
CA VAL A 263 -2.77 -13.99 -4.00
C VAL A 263 -3.04 -12.56 -4.47
N SER A 264 -2.85 -12.25 -5.75
CA SER A 264 -2.86 -10.87 -6.24
C SER A 264 -4.20 -10.32 -6.68
N SER A 265 -5.18 -11.14 -7.02
CA SER A 265 -6.54 -10.65 -7.31
C SER A 265 -7.50 -10.96 -6.16
N GLY A 266 -7.43 -12.17 -5.59
CA GLY A 266 -8.28 -12.58 -4.49
C GLY A 266 -7.94 -11.87 -3.18
N LEU A 267 -6.82 -12.27 -2.58
CA LEU A 267 -6.41 -11.81 -1.26
C LEU A 267 -6.04 -10.33 -1.26
N THR A 268 -5.30 -9.87 -2.28
CA THR A 268 -4.94 -8.45 -2.40
C THR A 268 -6.18 -7.57 -2.47
N TYR A 269 -7.15 -7.76 -3.38
CA TYR A 269 -8.29 -6.83 -3.46
C TYR A 269 -9.11 -6.80 -2.19
N TYR A 270 -9.27 -7.95 -1.53
CA TYR A 270 -9.99 -8.04 -0.27
C TYR A 270 -9.27 -7.27 0.85
N VAL A 271 -7.99 -7.58 1.11
CA VAL A 271 -7.21 -6.96 2.18
C VAL A 271 -6.97 -5.47 1.88
N GLN A 272 -6.67 -5.15 0.62
CA GLN A 272 -6.57 -3.77 0.12
C GLN A 272 -7.85 -3.00 0.37
N GLY A 273 -9.01 -3.54 0.00
CA GLY A 273 -10.29 -2.90 0.22
C GLY A 273 -10.55 -2.61 1.70
N MET A 274 -10.30 -3.60 2.55
CA MET A 274 -10.42 -3.47 4.01
C MET A 274 -9.51 -2.37 4.57
N VAL A 275 -8.24 -2.30 4.15
CA VAL A 275 -7.31 -1.24 4.61
C VAL A 275 -7.69 0.11 4.02
N MET A 276 -8.10 0.17 2.76
CA MET A 276 -8.53 1.39 2.10
C MET A 276 -9.76 2.01 2.75
N ARG A 277 -10.69 1.18 3.24
CA ARG A 277 -11.84 1.62 4.03
C ARG A 277 -11.43 2.38 5.31
N THR A 278 -10.31 2.00 5.91
CA THR A 278 -9.86 2.55 7.21
C THR A 278 -8.82 3.65 7.09
N ARG A 279 -7.91 3.57 6.11
CA ARG A 279 -6.76 4.49 5.95
C ARG A 279 -6.76 5.28 4.65
N GLY A 280 -7.70 5.01 3.74
CA GLY A 280 -7.81 5.66 2.45
C GLY A 280 -6.89 5.08 1.36
N PRO A 281 -7.10 5.46 0.09
CA PRO A 281 -6.39 4.88 -1.06
C PRO A 281 -4.89 5.25 -1.08
N VAL A 282 -4.55 6.49 -0.72
CA VAL A 282 -3.14 6.96 -0.72
C VAL A 282 -2.26 6.18 0.26
N PHE A 283 -2.83 5.77 1.40
CA PHE A 283 -2.10 4.94 2.37
C PHE A 283 -1.71 3.59 1.78
N VAL A 284 -2.63 2.95 1.04
CA VAL A 284 -2.35 1.64 0.41
C VAL A 284 -1.22 1.76 -0.60
N THR A 285 -1.30 2.74 -1.49
CA THR A 285 -0.32 2.91 -2.57
C THR A 285 1.07 3.23 -2.05
N ALA A 286 1.20 3.87 -0.88
CA ALA A 286 2.50 4.24 -0.30
C ALA A 286 3.43 3.04 0.00
N PHE A 287 2.91 1.80 -0.02
CA PHE A 287 3.69 0.57 0.17
C PHE A 287 4.23 -0.04 -1.13
N ASN A 288 3.82 0.43 -2.31
CA ASN A 288 4.40 -0.03 -3.60
C ASN A 288 5.94 -0.04 -3.67
N PRO A 289 6.66 0.88 -3.04
CA PRO A 289 8.12 0.86 -3.11
C PRO A 289 8.77 -0.29 -2.39
N LEU A 290 8.13 -0.78 -1.33
CA LEU A 290 8.55 -2.02 -0.69
C LEU A 290 8.46 -3.18 -1.68
N CYS A 291 7.41 -3.20 -2.52
CA CYS A 291 7.30 -4.16 -3.63
C CYS A 291 8.50 -4.05 -4.57
N MET A 292 8.88 -2.84 -5.01
CA MET A 292 10.03 -2.64 -5.90
C MET A 292 11.30 -3.27 -5.34
N ILE A 293 11.60 -3.02 -4.05
CA ILE A 293 12.80 -3.59 -3.41
C ILE A 293 12.75 -5.12 -3.42
N LEU A 294 11.61 -5.71 -3.07
CA LEU A 294 11.42 -7.16 -3.07
C LEU A 294 11.50 -7.74 -4.49
N VAL A 295 10.90 -7.09 -5.49
CA VAL A 295 10.97 -7.49 -6.89
C VAL A 295 12.40 -7.44 -7.40
N ALA A 296 13.16 -6.38 -7.13
CA ALA A 296 14.54 -6.28 -7.56
C ALA A 296 15.41 -7.42 -6.99
N LEU A 297 15.21 -7.77 -5.72
CA LEU A 297 15.90 -8.90 -5.08
C LEU A 297 15.51 -10.24 -5.70
N LEU A 298 14.20 -10.51 -5.83
CA LEU A 298 13.69 -11.79 -6.36
C LEU A 298 13.97 -11.96 -7.85
N ALA A 299 13.84 -10.90 -8.66
CA ALA A 299 14.12 -10.93 -10.10
C ALA A 299 15.60 -11.18 -10.37
N SER A 300 16.48 -10.59 -9.56
CA SER A 300 17.90 -10.83 -9.67
C SER A 300 18.29 -12.27 -9.30
N PHE A 301 17.66 -12.85 -8.28
CA PHE A 301 17.96 -14.21 -7.83
C PHE A 301 17.32 -15.29 -8.72
N ILE A 302 16.06 -15.11 -9.13
CA ILE A 302 15.26 -16.15 -9.81
C ILE A 302 15.27 -16.00 -11.33
N LEU A 303 15.17 -14.77 -11.86
CA LEU A 303 15.15 -14.52 -13.30
C LEU A 303 16.55 -14.23 -13.87
N HIS A 304 17.57 -14.15 -13.02
CA HIS A 304 18.91 -13.70 -13.38
C HIS A 304 18.92 -12.35 -14.12
N GLU A 305 17.96 -11.46 -13.79
CA GLU A 305 17.91 -10.12 -14.38
C GLU A 305 19.19 -9.34 -14.01
N GLN A 306 19.89 -8.85 -15.03
CA GLN A 306 21.09 -8.02 -14.85
C GLN A 306 20.68 -6.61 -14.44
N ILE A 307 21.09 -6.21 -13.24
CA ILE A 307 20.79 -4.88 -12.70
C ILE A 307 21.78 -3.88 -13.29
N HIS A 308 21.25 -2.87 -13.97
CA HIS A 308 22.03 -1.75 -14.50
C HIS A 308 22.18 -0.66 -13.44
N TYR A 309 23.27 0.10 -13.46
CA TYR A 309 23.48 1.21 -12.52
C TYR A 309 22.33 2.23 -12.49
N GLY A 310 21.64 2.44 -13.62
CA GLY A 310 20.45 3.31 -13.67
C GLY A 310 19.26 2.82 -12.84
N CYS A 311 19.09 1.51 -12.69
CA CYS A 311 18.07 0.94 -11.80
C CYS A 311 18.40 1.19 -10.32
N VAL A 312 19.68 1.13 -9.94
CA VAL A 312 20.11 1.40 -8.56
C VAL A 312 19.99 2.87 -8.22
N ILE A 313 20.47 3.76 -9.10
CA ILE A 313 20.39 5.21 -8.89
C ILE A 313 18.93 5.66 -8.89
N GLY A 314 18.15 5.28 -9.91
CA GLY A 314 16.72 5.61 -9.98
C GLY A 314 15.93 5.04 -8.83
N GLY A 315 16.19 3.79 -8.42
CA GLY A 315 15.58 3.18 -7.24
C GLY A 315 15.91 3.89 -5.94
N THR A 316 17.14 4.37 -5.77
CA THR A 316 17.55 5.16 -4.59
C THR A 316 16.83 6.51 -4.53
N VAL A 317 16.74 7.21 -5.68
CA VAL A 317 16.02 8.48 -5.79
C VAL A 317 14.53 8.29 -5.51
N ILE A 318 13.93 7.21 -6.03
CA ILE A 318 12.55 6.84 -5.74
C ILE A 318 12.39 6.62 -4.23
N ALA A 319 13.21 5.78 -3.60
CA ALA A 319 13.17 5.50 -2.16
C ALA A 319 13.26 6.77 -1.31
N MET A 320 14.11 7.74 -1.69
CA MET A 320 14.18 9.06 -1.06
C MET A 320 12.88 9.86 -1.23
N GLY A 321 12.32 9.91 -2.45
CA GLY A 321 11.05 10.59 -2.71
C GLY A 321 9.90 10.04 -1.85
N LEU A 322 9.89 8.73 -1.62
CA LEU A 322 8.87 8.05 -0.83
C LEU A 322 9.07 8.24 0.67
N TYR A 323 10.32 8.26 1.14
CA TYR A 323 10.61 8.65 2.51
C TYR A 323 10.04 10.04 2.80
N LEU A 324 10.18 11.01 1.88
CA LEU A 324 9.60 12.34 2.05
C LEU A 324 8.06 12.31 2.12
N VAL A 325 7.40 11.47 1.30
CA VAL A 325 5.95 11.29 1.32
C VAL A 325 5.47 10.65 2.63
N VAL A 326 6.17 9.61 3.09
CA VAL A 326 5.86 8.90 4.34
C VAL A 326 6.14 9.77 5.55
N TRP A 327 7.27 10.48 5.59
CA TRP A 327 7.58 11.48 6.62
C TRP A 327 6.50 12.56 6.71
N GLY A 328 6.01 13.02 5.55
CA GLY A 328 4.89 13.96 5.46
C GLY A 328 3.55 13.42 5.99
N LYS A 329 3.41 12.10 6.22
CA LYS A 329 2.22 11.48 6.86
C LYS A 329 2.50 10.90 8.26
N GLY A 330 3.74 10.53 8.58
CA GLY A 330 4.13 9.89 9.84
C GLY A 330 3.85 10.78 11.05
N LYS A 331 4.08 12.09 10.89
CA LYS A 331 3.83 13.08 11.95
C LYS A 331 2.35 13.34 12.23
N ASP A 332 1.44 12.90 11.35
CA ASP A 332 -0.01 12.92 11.63
C ASP A 332 -0.37 11.90 12.72
N TYR A 333 0.37 10.79 12.81
CA TYR A 333 0.19 9.78 13.87
C TYR A 333 0.79 10.23 15.19
N ASP A 334 1.95 10.91 15.18
CA ASP A 334 2.56 11.43 16.40
C ASP A 334 1.74 12.57 17.01
N VAL A 335 1.22 13.50 16.18
CA VAL A 335 0.37 14.60 16.66
C VAL A 335 -0.98 14.10 17.15
N SER A 336 -1.56 13.07 16.52
CA SER A 336 -2.80 12.46 17.01
C SER A 336 -2.61 11.58 18.25
N VAL A 337 -1.47 10.90 18.39
CA VAL A 337 -1.08 10.18 19.63
C VAL A 337 -0.79 11.17 20.76
N LEU A 338 -0.08 12.26 20.51
CA LEU A 338 0.16 13.33 21.48
C LEU A 338 -1.13 14.04 21.88
N ALA A 339 -2.02 14.35 20.94
CA ALA A 339 -3.34 14.91 21.24
C ALA A 339 -4.25 13.93 22.00
N MET A 340 -4.10 12.61 21.81
CA MET A 340 -4.79 11.60 22.59
C MET A 340 -4.20 11.42 23.99
N LEU A 341 -2.88 11.52 24.15
CA LEU A 341 -2.22 11.56 25.46
C LEU A 341 -2.61 12.82 26.23
N GLU A 342 -2.69 13.97 25.56
CA GLU A 342 -3.15 15.23 26.13
C GLU A 342 -4.63 15.13 26.55
N LYS A 343 -5.49 14.59 25.68
CA LYS A 343 -6.92 14.40 26.00
C LYS A 343 -7.17 13.40 27.14
N ASN A 344 -6.35 12.35 27.24
CA ASN A 344 -6.39 11.42 28.38
C ASN A 344 -5.86 12.08 29.66
N SER A 345 -4.83 12.92 29.59
CA SER A 345 -4.33 13.66 30.76
C SER A 345 -5.30 14.75 31.25
N LEU A 346 -6.10 15.34 30.36
CA LEU A 346 -7.15 16.30 30.73
C LEU A 346 -8.43 15.64 31.26
N GLN A 347 -8.65 14.36 30.96
CA GLN A 347 -9.79 13.60 31.48
C GLN A 347 -9.51 12.98 32.87
N GLU A 348 -8.25 12.93 33.30
CA GLU A 348 -7.81 12.43 34.62
C GLU A 348 -7.69 13.52 35.71
N LEU A 349 -8.16 14.75 35.50
CA LEU A 349 -8.17 15.79 36.55
C LEU A 349 -9.58 15.97 37.14
N PRO A 350 -9.94 15.29 38.25
CA PRO A 350 -11.09 15.68 39.05
C PRO A 350 -10.70 16.67 40.17
N PHE A 351 -11.54 17.70 40.30
CA PHE A 351 -11.83 18.52 41.48
C PHE A 351 -10.79 19.51 42.04
N ARG A 352 -11.04 20.77 41.68
CA ARG A 352 -10.83 21.97 42.50
C ARG A 352 -11.53 21.79 43.85
N THR A 353 -10.77 21.68 44.94
CA THR A 353 -11.32 21.76 46.30
C THR A 353 -11.95 23.14 46.48
N GLN A 354 -13.29 23.19 46.56
CA GLN A 354 -13.97 24.32 47.16
C GLN A 354 -13.78 24.24 48.66
N VAL A 355 -12.95 25.12 49.21
CA VAL A 355 -13.01 25.47 50.63
C VAL A 355 -14.07 26.56 50.73
N ASN A 356 -15.28 26.17 51.13
CA ASN A 356 -16.30 27.10 51.56
C ASN A 356 -16.19 27.23 53.08
N ASN A 357 -15.86 28.43 53.55
CA ASN A 357 -16.02 28.82 54.94
C ASN A 357 -17.52 28.81 55.27
N ASP A 358 -17.90 28.37 56.48
CA ASP A 358 -18.35 29.29 57.52
C ASP A 358 -18.76 28.54 58.81
N ASP A 359 -18.52 29.24 59.91
CA ASP A 359 -19.12 29.12 61.24
C ASP A 359 -18.48 28.25 62.35
N LYS A 360 -17.59 28.95 63.07
CA LYS A 360 -17.76 29.40 64.47
C LYS A 360 -17.86 28.38 65.62
N LEU A 361 -16.86 28.53 66.49
CA LEU A 361 -16.93 28.62 67.95
C LEU A 361 -17.23 27.35 68.78
N ASP A 362 -16.14 26.91 69.43
CA ASP A 362 -15.99 26.85 70.89
C ASP A 362 -16.10 25.49 71.59
N SER A 363 -15.17 25.34 72.55
CA SER A 363 -15.14 24.44 73.69
C SER A 363 -15.08 22.91 73.44
N SER A 364 -13.96 22.30 73.86
CA SER A 364 -13.91 21.50 75.10
C SER A 364 -12.66 20.61 75.12
N ILE A 365 -11.61 21.08 75.79
CA ILE A 365 -10.59 20.21 76.39
C ILE A 365 -10.92 20.16 77.86
N ASP A 366 -11.51 19.04 78.30
CA ASP A 366 -11.65 18.72 79.70
C ASP A 366 -10.39 17.98 80.17
N ASP A 367 -9.72 18.66 81.11
CA ASP A 367 -9.45 18.14 82.45
C ASP A 367 -8.26 17.16 82.62
N VAL A 368 -7.23 17.63 83.34
CA VAL A 368 -7.01 17.26 84.76
C VAL A 368 -5.57 17.62 85.18
N SER A 369 -5.49 18.20 86.39
CA SER A 369 -4.38 18.22 87.36
C SER A 369 -3.42 19.43 87.43
N ASN A 370 -3.91 20.46 88.14
CA ASN A 370 -3.38 20.94 89.42
C ASN A 370 -1.86 21.18 89.64
N VAL A 371 -1.59 22.49 89.89
CA VAL A 371 -1.05 23.05 91.15
C VAL A 371 0.46 23.39 91.25
N THR A 372 0.67 24.66 91.67
CA THR A 372 1.79 25.32 92.37
C THR A 372 3.03 25.84 91.62
N PHE A 373 3.11 27.17 91.55
CA PHE A 373 4.33 28.00 91.73
C PHE A 373 4.71 28.02 93.24
N PRO A 374 5.95 28.31 93.70
CA PRO A 374 6.75 29.48 93.27
C PRO A 374 8.31 29.41 93.37
N ALA A 375 8.92 30.49 92.87
CA ALA A 375 10.17 31.15 93.30
C ALA A 375 11.55 30.45 93.16
N GLY A 376 12.54 31.23 92.69
CA GLY A 376 13.93 31.12 93.16
C GLY A 376 15.03 31.03 92.12
N ALA A 377 15.66 32.18 91.85
CA ALA A 377 17.10 32.43 91.92
C ALA A 377 18.15 31.58 91.13
N HIS A 378 19.02 32.35 90.46
CA HIS A 378 20.47 32.15 90.27
C HIS A 378 21.01 31.12 89.25
N SER A 379 21.51 31.69 88.14
CA SER A 379 22.95 31.77 87.74
C SER A 379 23.76 30.51 87.42
N ARG A 380 24.60 30.69 86.38
CA ARG A 380 25.87 30.02 85.99
C ARG A 380 25.72 29.03 84.83
N THR A 381 26.58 28.97 83.81
CA THR A 381 27.87 29.63 83.46
C THR A 381 28.30 29.09 82.09
N PHE A 382 29.00 29.93 81.29
CA PHE A 382 30.14 29.68 80.35
C PHE A 382 30.10 28.47 79.39
N GLY A 383 30.55 28.53 78.15
CA GLY A 383 31.56 29.31 77.39
C GLY A 383 31.89 28.42 76.16
N ILE A 384 32.47 28.82 75.04
CA ILE A 384 33.27 29.97 74.58
C ILE A 384 32.83 30.25 73.14
#